data_AF-E3R103-F1
#
_entry.id   AF-E3R103-F1
#
_cell.length_a   1.000
_cell.length_b   1.000
_cell.length_c   1.000
_cell.angle_alpha   90.00
_cell.angle_beta   90.00
_cell.angle_gamma   90.00
#
_symmetry.space_group_name_H-M   'P 1'
#
loop_
_entity.id
_entity.type
_entity.pdbx_description
1 polymer ?
#
loop_
_entity_poly.entity_id
_entity_poly.type
_entity_poly.pdbx_seq_one_letter_code
_entity_poly.pdbx_strand_id
1 'polypeptide(L)'
;MINVTSFSRLYSLLLLVLFQVSLLTASPTSPALPAPDEISLSKRAGQFPNFPSDYEGRVKKGAYLRALMPLNNAQAAQANGGVSVASPFQDPNAAARWGWTLQTSWYPFKDGLKPLHTKYLKEAFKDTAFPVDEKQSGVYYHYHNKDFAQANGKKGEPTKAVYSNVVNPSASAFIFDENMSPRHVVKEYGVGTVPDLDTLSDFAFFQWLEGCQYKRLDPKNLKVVFRTHITYGPTFKIVVDALKEAGYKRVPG
;
A
#
# COMPACT_ATOMS: atom_id res chain seq x y z
N MET A 1 5.34 -75.98 -6.04
CA MET A 1 5.00 -74.95 -7.06
C MET A 1 4.09 -73.94 -6.40
N ILE A 2 4.63 -72.79 -5.99
CA ILE A 2 3.90 -71.74 -5.27
C ILE A 2 3.43 -70.73 -6.31
N ASN A 3 2.11 -70.56 -6.42
CA ASN A 3 1.44 -69.74 -7.43
C ASN A 3 1.73 -68.25 -7.21
N VAL A 4 2.46 -67.66 -8.16
CA VAL A 4 2.74 -66.23 -8.28
C VAL A 4 1.53 -65.53 -8.90
N THR A 5 0.43 -65.38 -8.16
CA THR A 5 -0.75 -64.63 -8.65
C THR A 5 -1.46 -63.81 -7.58
N SER A 6 -0.94 -63.71 -6.36
CA SER A 6 -1.56 -62.92 -5.29
C SER A 6 -0.93 -61.54 -5.02
N PHE A 7 0.24 -61.23 -5.61
CA PHE A 7 0.94 -59.95 -5.37
C PHE A 7 0.52 -58.80 -6.28
N SER A 8 -0.12 -59.07 -7.43
CA SER A 8 -0.52 -58.04 -8.39
C SER A 8 -1.82 -57.29 -8.02
N ARG A 9 -2.73 -57.92 -7.25
CA ARG A 9 -4.02 -57.29 -6.89
C ARG A 9 -3.92 -56.32 -5.71
N LEU A 10 -2.95 -56.49 -4.81
CA LEU A 10 -2.70 -55.58 -3.69
C LEU A 10 -2.07 -54.25 -4.13
N TYR A 11 -1.21 -54.27 -5.15
CA TYR A 11 -0.59 -53.06 -5.70
C TYR A 11 -1.62 -52.17 -6.44
N SER A 12 -2.57 -52.75 -7.17
CA SER A 12 -3.62 -51.98 -7.86
C SER A 12 -4.64 -51.34 -6.91
N LEU A 13 -4.91 -51.96 -5.76
CA LEU A 13 -5.77 -51.37 -4.71
C LEU A 13 -5.07 -50.23 -3.97
N LEU A 14 -3.76 -50.33 -3.69
CA LEU A 14 -2.99 -49.25 -3.06
C LEU A 14 -2.81 -48.03 -4.00
N LEU A 15 -2.67 -48.25 -5.31
CA LEU A 15 -2.61 -47.16 -6.31
C LEU A 15 -3.95 -46.42 -6.45
N LEU A 16 -5.09 -47.10 -6.32
CA LEU A 16 -6.41 -46.48 -6.34
C LEU A 16 -6.70 -45.66 -5.06
N VAL A 17 -6.20 -46.09 -3.90
CA VAL A 17 -6.31 -45.31 -2.65
C VAL A 17 -5.43 -44.06 -2.70
N LEU A 18 -4.23 -44.12 -3.31
CA LEU A 18 -3.36 -42.94 -3.46
C LEU A 18 -3.91 -41.91 -4.46
N PHE A 19 -4.68 -42.34 -5.47
CA PHE A 19 -5.35 -41.41 -6.40
C PHE A 19 -6.66 -40.80 -5.85
N GLN A 20 -7.31 -41.43 -4.87
CA GLN A 20 -8.52 -40.85 -4.25
C GLN A 20 -8.24 -39.88 -3.10
N VAL A 21 -6.99 -39.81 -2.60
CA VAL A 21 -6.59 -38.78 -1.61
C VAL A 21 -6.20 -37.45 -2.29
N SER A 22 -6.13 -37.40 -3.62
CA SER A 22 -5.64 -36.22 -4.36
C SER A 22 -6.72 -35.36 -5.02
N LEU A 23 -8.02 -35.58 -4.75
CA LEU A 23 -9.13 -34.83 -5.37
C LEU A 23 -10.15 -34.24 -4.38
N LEU A 24 -9.75 -34.03 -3.12
CA LEU A 24 -10.49 -33.19 -2.16
C LEU A 24 -9.65 -31.99 -1.71
N THR A 25 -8.94 -31.35 -2.64
CA THR A 25 -8.65 -29.93 -2.49
C THR A 25 -9.85 -29.18 -3.05
N ALA A 26 -10.82 -28.93 -2.17
CA ALA A 26 -11.74 -27.83 -2.38
C ALA A 26 -10.89 -26.61 -2.77
N SER A 27 -11.15 -26.04 -3.95
CA SER A 27 -10.62 -24.72 -4.31
C SER A 27 -10.76 -23.82 -3.09
N PRO A 28 -9.73 -23.04 -2.71
CA PRO A 28 -9.85 -22.13 -1.59
C PRO A 28 -11.00 -21.20 -1.92
N THR A 29 -12.14 -21.43 -1.27
CA THR A 29 -13.26 -20.51 -1.31
C THR A 29 -12.69 -19.26 -0.67
N SER A 30 -12.54 -18.20 -1.45
CA SER A 30 -12.08 -16.91 -0.93
C SER A 30 -12.84 -16.64 0.36
N PRO A 31 -12.16 -16.32 1.48
CA PRO A 31 -12.85 -16.00 2.71
C PRO A 31 -13.91 -14.95 2.39
N ALA A 32 -15.17 -15.28 2.62
CA ALA A 32 -16.24 -14.31 2.51
C ALA A 32 -15.88 -13.16 3.46
N LEU A 33 -15.57 -12.00 2.90
CA LEU A 33 -15.32 -10.81 3.71
C LEU A 33 -16.59 -10.56 4.53
N PRO A 34 -16.48 -10.36 5.86
CA PRO A 34 -17.64 -10.10 6.68
C PRO A 34 -18.40 -8.88 6.14
N ALA A 35 -19.72 -8.99 6.07
CA ALA A 35 -20.60 -7.88 5.72
C ALA A 35 -20.34 -6.72 6.70
N PRO A 36 -20.18 -5.47 6.21
CA PRO A 36 -19.90 -4.36 7.11
C PRO A 36 -21.18 -3.96 7.84
N ASP A 37 -21.18 -4.07 9.17
CA ASP A 37 -22.06 -3.27 10.01
C ASP A 37 -21.82 -1.79 9.69
N GLU A 38 -22.88 -1.02 9.41
CA GLU A 38 -22.81 0.40 9.04
C GLU A 38 -22.03 1.27 10.05
N ILE A 39 -21.92 0.83 11.30
CA ILE A 39 -21.19 1.51 12.38
C ILE A 39 -19.65 1.33 12.23
N SER A 40 -19.20 0.31 11.50
CA SER A 40 -17.78 -0.05 11.29
C SER A 40 -17.07 0.80 10.22
N LEU A 41 -17.82 1.44 9.32
CA LEU A 41 -17.27 2.11 8.12
C LEU A 41 -16.71 3.51 8.38
N SER A 42 -16.95 4.11 9.56
CA SER A 42 -16.50 5.47 9.88
C SER A 42 -15.05 5.57 10.35
N LYS A 43 -14.32 4.45 10.48
CA LYS A 43 -12.94 4.41 11.02
C LYS A 43 -12.02 3.49 10.23
N ARG A 44 -11.33 4.00 9.22
CA ARG A 44 -10.12 3.38 8.64
C ARG A 44 -9.12 4.50 8.34
N ALA A 45 -7.83 4.49 8.70
CA ALA A 45 -6.93 3.55 9.39
C ALA A 45 -7.24 3.28 10.88
N GLY A 46 -6.52 2.32 11.49
CA GLY A 46 -6.62 2.03 12.92
C GLY A 46 -6.65 3.30 13.77
N GLN A 47 -7.52 3.37 14.78
CA GLN A 47 -7.55 4.54 15.65
C GLN A 47 -6.20 4.63 16.35
N PHE A 48 -5.44 5.66 16.01
CA PHE A 48 -4.21 6.02 16.71
C PHE A 48 -4.54 6.95 17.87
N PRO A 49 -3.65 7.04 18.88
CA PRO A 49 -3.73 8.11 19.86
C PRO A 49 -3.85 9.48 19.19
N ASN A 50 -4.52 10.41 19.86
CA ASN A 50 -4.57 11.78 19.40
C ASN A 50 -3.20 12.43 19.62
N PHE A 51 -2.64 12.97 18.54
CA PHE A 51 -1.42 13.77 18.58
C PHE A 51 -1.76 15.20 18.20
N PRO A 52 -1.14 16.22 18.85
CA PRO A 52 -1.26 17.60 18.40
C PRO A 52 -0.96 17.75 16.91
N SER A 53 -1.59 18.73 16.28
CA SER A 53 -1.40 18.99 14.86
C SER A 53 -0.16 19.84 14.55
N ASP A 54 0.54 20.34 15.57
CA ASP A 54 1.79 21.09 15.46
C ASP A 54 3.00 20.20 15.12
N TYR A 55 4.17 20.82 14.91
CA TYR A 55 5.41 20.14 14.56
C TYR A 55 5.77 19.03 15.56
N GLU A 56 5.83 19.34 16.85
CA GLU A 56 6.17 18.39 17.92
C GLU A 56 5.18 17.23 18.00
N GLY A 57 3.90 17.50 17.83
CA GLY A 57 2.86 16.49 17.72
C GLY A 57 3.07 15.57 16.52
N ARG A 58 3.50 16.10 15.37
CA ARG A 58 3.86 15.28 14.20
C ARG A 58 5.13 14.46 14.43
N VAL A 59 6.14 15.01 15.10
CA VAL A 59 7.36 14.28 15.49
C VAL A 59 7.00 13.11 16.40
N LYS A 60 6.20 13.34 17.46
CA LYS A 60 5.72 12.30 18.39
C LYS A 60 4.90 11.23 17.67
N LYS A 61 3.99 11.64 16.77
CA LYS A 61 3.23 10.70 15.95
C LYS A 61 4.15 9.84 15.07
N GLY A 62 5.15 10.45 14.44
CA GLY A 62 6.14 9.74 13.62
C GLY A 62 6.94 8.72 14.42
N ALA A 63 7.44 9.12 15.60
CA ALA A 63 8.17 8.23 16.50
C ALA A 63 7.29 7.05 16.97
N TYR A 64 6.03 7.32 17.30
CA TYR A 64 5.05 6.29 17.66
C TYR A 64 4.83 5.29 16.52
N LEU A 65 4.54 5.77 15.30
CA LEU A 65 4.34 4.90 14.14
C LEU A 65 5.60 4.07 13.82
N ARG A 66 6.79 4.67 13.92
CA ARG A 66 8.07 3.97 13.71
C ARG A 66 8.28 2.84 14.71
N ALA A 67 7.88 3.04 15.97
CA ALA A 67 7.97 2.01 17.01
C ALA A 67 7.04 0.80 16.75
N LEU A 68 5.98 0.99 15.96
CA LEU A 68 5.06 -0.10 15.58
C LEU A 68 5.57 -0.92 14.40
N MET A 69 6.38 -0.36 13.50
CA MET A 69 6.85 -1.03 12.28
C MET A 69 7.56 -2.38 12.48
N PRO A 70 8.41 -2.61 13.52
CA PRO A 70 9.06 -3.90 13.71
C PRO A 70 8.14 -4.97 14.32
N LEU A 71 6.94 -4.58 14.80
CA LEU A 71 6.03 -5.47 15.49
C LEU A 71 5.16 -6.26 14.51
N ASN A 72 4.74 -7.47 14.90
CA ASN A 72 3.69 -8.16 14.18
C ASN A 72 2.31 -7.54 14.48
N ASN A 73 1.27 -7.92 13.73
CA ASN A 73 -0.06 -7.31 13.85
C ASN A 73 -0.66 -7.38 15.26
N ALA A 74 -0.47 -8.49 15.99
CA ALA A 74 -0.99 -8.66 17.34
C ALA A 74 -0.25 -7.77 18.34
N GLN A 75 1.08 -7.74 18.27
CA GLN A 75 1.92 -6.88 19.10
C GLN A 75 1.66 -5.40 18.82
N ALA A 76 1.51 -5.02 17.55
CA ALA A 76 1.21 -3.65 17.15
C ALA A 76 -0.18 -3.21 17.64
N ALA A 77 -1.18 -4.11 17.60
CA ALA A 77 -2.49 -3.84 18.18
C ALA A 77 -2.42 -3.66 19.70
N GLN A 78 -1.68 -4.54 20.40
CA GLN A 78 -1.48 -4.41 21.85
C GLN A 78 -0.81 -3.07 22.21
N ALA A 79 0.25 -2.68 21.48
CA ALA A 79 0.91 -1.39 21.65
C ALA A 79 -0.01 -0.20 21.30
N ASN A 80 -1.02 -0.42 20.45
CA ASN A 80 -2.03 0.56 20.05
C ASN A 80 -3.34 0.43 20.85
N GLY A 81 -3.26 0.08 22.14
CA GLY A 81 -4.43 0.04 23.02
C GLY A 81 -5.45 -1.03 22.67
N GLY A 82 -5.01 -2.13 22.05
CA GLY A 82 -5.85 -3.24 21.60
C GLY A 82 -6.51 -3.02 20.24
N VAL A 83 -6.36 -1.85 19.62
CA VAL A 83 -6.95 -1.52 18.32
C VAL A 83 -5.98 -1.91 17.21
N SER A 84 -6.46 -2.70 16.25
CA SER A 84 -5.66 -3.08 15.07
C SER A 84 -5.18 -1.84 14.31
N VAL A 85 -3.89 -1.82 13.99
CA VAL A 85 -3.27 -0.84 13.09
C VAL A 85 -3.14 -1.36 11.66
N ALA A 86 -3.35 -2.66 11.45
CA ALA A 86 -3.28 -3.29 10.14
C ALA A 86 -4.51 -2.91 9.32
N SER A 87 -4.28 -2.57 8.06
CA SER A 87 -5.36 -2.34 7.11
C SER A 87 -6.16 -3.62 6.88
N PRO A 88 -7.48 -3.54 6.71
CA PRO A 88 -8.27 -4.68 6.23
C PRO A 88 -7.95 -5.08 4.78
N PHE A 89 -7.24 -4.22 4.03
CA PHE A 89 -6.80 -4.50 2.68
C PHE A 89 -5.32 -4.91 2.68
N GLN A 90 -5.08 -6.22 2.60
CA GLN A 90 -3.73 -6.80 2.62
C GLN A 90 -3.28 -7.35 1.26
N ASP A 91 -4.23 -7.60 0.35
CA ASP A 91 -3.96 -8.12 -1.00
C ASP A 91 -3.96 -6.97 -2.02
N PRO A 92 -2.83 -6.68 -2.70
CA PRO A 92 -2.77 -5.69 -3.77
C PRO A 92 -3.82 -5.92 -4.87
N ASN A 93 -4.18 -7.18 -5.15
CA ASN A 93 -5.17 -7.50 -6.19
C ASN A 93 -6.59 -7.04 -5.81
N ALA A 94 -6.84 -6.73 -4.53
CA ALA A 94 -8.12 -6.17 -4.09
C ALA A 94 -8.41 -4.80 -4.70
N ALA A 95 -7.38 -4.05 -5.16
CA ALA A 95 -7.53 -2.74 -5.78
C ALA A 95 -8.49 -2.76 -6.98
N ALA A 96 -8.38 -3.77 -7.85
CA ALA A 96 -9.21 -3.88 -9.05
C ALA A 96 -10.71 -4.01 -8.74
N ARG A 97 -11.06 -4.73 -7.66
CA ARG A 97 -12.46 -4.86 -7.19
C ARG A 97 -13.07 -3.51 -6.85
N TRP A 98 -12.25 -2.57 -6.38
CA TRP A 98 -12.66 -1.24 -5.94
C TRP A 98 -12.44 -0.17 -7.01
N GLY A 99 -12.40 -0.55 -8.29
CA GLY A 99 -12.40 0.41 -9.40
C GLY A 99 -11.03 0.98 -9.78
N TRP A 100 -9.94 0.46 -9.19
CA TRP A 100 -8.58 0.94 -9.43
C TRP A 100 -7.88 0.14 -10.53
N THR A 101 -7.26 0.86 -11.47
CA THR A 101 -6.30 0.28 -12.42
C THR A 101 -4.89 0.63 -11.97
N LEU A 102 -3.99 -0.36 -11.99
CA LEU A 102 -2.57 -0.16 -11.78
C LEU A 102 -1.84 0.00 -13.13
N GLN A 103 -1.00 1.02 -13.23
CA GLN A 103 -0.01 1.19 -14.30
C GLN A 103 1.38 1.39 -13.68
N THR A 104 2.40 0.76 -14.26
CA THR A 104 3.76 0.82 -13.72
C THR A 104 4.79 1.01 -14.82
N SER A 105 5.86 1.74 -14.53
CA SER A 105 7.05 1.78 -15.40
C SER A 105 8.32 1.86 -14.57
N TRP A 106 9.30 1.03 -14.89
CA TRP A 106 10.65 1.14 -14.35
C TRP A 106 11.52 2.02 -15.25
N TYR A 107 12.58 2.60 -14.69
CA TYR A 107 13.56 3.33 -15.48
C TYR A 107 14.23 2.41 -16.53
N PRO A 108 14.46 2.87 -17.78
CA PRO A 108 14.01 4.14 -18.33
C PRO A 108 12.49 4.16 -18.51
N PHE A 109 11.85 5.21 -17.98
CA PHE A 109 10.39 5.30 -17.93
C PHE A 109 9.78 5.39 -19.33
N LYS A 110 8.63 4.74 -19.52
CA LYS A 110 7.82 4.88 -20.75
C LYS A 110 7.17 6.27 -20.80
N ASP A 111 6.94 6.76 -22.01
CA ASP A 111 6.22 8.02 -22.22
C ASP A 111 4.84 8.00 -21.54
N GLY A 112 4.52 9.07 -20.81
CA GLY A 112 3.28 9.20 -20.04
C GLY A 112 3.28 8.52 -18.66
N LEU A 113 4.24 7.65 -18.35
CA LEU A 113 4.37 6.97 -17.05
C LEU A 113 5.74 7.24 -16.44
N LYS A 114 5.94 8.49 -16.01
CA LYS A 114 7.18 8.96 -15.38
C LYS A 114 6.86 9.82 -14.15
N PRO A 115 7.75 9.88 -13.16
CA PRO A 115 7.57 10.76 -12.02
C PRO A 115 7.35 12.23 -12.43
N LEU A 116 6.47 12.93 -11.74
CA LEU A 116 6.06 14.30 -12.06
C LEU A 116 6.86 15.33 -11.27
N HIS A 117 7.15 15.05 -10.00
CA HIS A 117 7.73 16.02 -9.07
C HIS A 117 9.04 15.55 -8.43
N THR A 118 9.57 14.37 -8.78
CA THR A 118 10.90 13.92 -8.29
C THR A 118 12.05 14.80 -8.74
N LYS A 119 11.88 15.57 -9.83
CA LYS A 119 12.88 16.55 -10.29
C LYS A 119 13.27 17.57 -9.21
N TYR A 120 12.40 17.84 -8.24
CA TYR A 120 12.66 18.74 -7.11
C TYR A 120 13.44 18.05 -5.97
N LEU A 121 13.64 16.74 -6.04
CA LEU A 121 14.36 15.94 -5.04
C LEU A 121 15.80 15.64 -5.43
N LYS A 122 16.29 16.15 -6.57
CA LYS A 122 17.64 15.85 -7.08
C LYS A 122 18.75 16.12 -6.08
N GLU A 123 18.66 17.19 -5.30
CA GLU A 123 19.66 17.47 -4.25
C GLU A 123 19.48 16.55 -3.05
N ALA A 124 18.24 16.24 -2.65
CA ALA A 124 17.96 15.30 -1.57
C ALA A 124 18.45 13.88 -1.88
N PHE A 125 18.40 13.45 -3.15
CA PHE A 125 18.90 12.15 -3.59
C PHE A 125 20.43 12.02 -3.55
N LYS A 126 21.16 13.14 -3.40
CA LYS A 126 22.62 13.14 -3.21
C LYS A 126 23.03 13.08 -1.74
N ASP A 127 22.09 13.09 -0.80
CA ASP A 127 22.38 12.91 0.62
C ASP A 127 23.14 11.59 0.82
N THR A 128 24.34 11.65 1.40
CA THR A 128 25.20 10.49 1.59
C THR A 128 24.64 9.50 2.61
N ALA A 129 23.75 9.93 3.50
CA ALA A 129 23.04 9.05 4.41
C ALA A 129 21.92 8.26 3.71
N PHE A 130 21.30 8.85 2.68
CA PHE A 130 20.14 8.29 1.97
C PHE A 130 20.24 8.48 0.45
N PRO A 131 21.29 7.96 -0.21
CA PRO A 131 21.48 8.19 -1.63
C PRO A 131 20.44 7.42 -2.45
N VAL A 132 19.91 8.06 -3.50
CA VAL A 132 18.92 7.46 -4.40
C VAL A 132 19.41 7.53 -5.84
N ASP A 133 19.65 6.37 -6.45
CA ASP A 133 19.86 6.28 -7.90
C ASP A 133 18.51 6.13 -8.61
N GLU A 134 18.08 7.18 -9.30
CA GLU A 134 16.83 7.20 -10.07
C GLU A 134 16.73 6.06 -11.09
N LYS A 135 17.87 5.57 -11.61
CA LYS A 135 17.88 4.44 -12.56
C LYS A 135 17.42 3.12 -11.96
N GLN A 136 17.37 3.04 -10.64
CA GLN A 136 16.82 1.89 -9.91
C GLN A 136 15.36 2.09 -9.50
N SER A 137 14.69 3.13 -9.98
CA SER A 137 13.34 3.48 -9.54
C SER A 137 12.25 2.94 -10.47
N GLY A 138 11.09 2.64 -9.88
CA GLY A 138 9.85 2.33 -10.56
C GLY A 138 8.76 3.33 -10.17
N VAL A 139 7.96 3.78 -11.12
CA VAL A 139 6.79 4.60 -10.86
C VAL A 139 5.52 3.76 -10.95
N TYR A 140 4.61 4.00 -10.01
CA TYR A 140 3.39 3.23 -9.83
C TYR A 140 2.20 4.19 -9.75
N TYR A 141 1.25 4.01 -10.66
CA TYR A 141 0.03 4.81 -10.80
C TYR A 141 -1.17 3.92 -10.50
N HIS A 142 -1.81 4.13 -9.35
CA HIS A 142 -3.16 3.65 -9.12
C HIS A 142 -4.15 4.72 -9.56
N TYR A 143 -4.97 4.41 -10.56
CA TYR A 143 -5.95 5.34 -11.12
C TYR A 143 -7.37 4.79 -10.93
N HIS A 144 -8.23 5.55 -10.25
CA HIS A 144 -9.60 5.14 -9.96
C HIS A 144 -10.51 5.46 -11.15
N ASN A 145 -10.58 4.54 -12.11
CA ASN A 145 -11.14 4.79 -13.44
C ASN A 145 -12.15 3.74 -13.94
N LYS A 146 -12.49 2.76 -13.11
CA LYS A 146 -13.51 1.74 -13.41
C LYS A 146 -14.70 1.88 -12.48
N ASP A 147 -15.87 1.50 -12.98
CA ASP A 147 -17.03 1.25 -12.13
C ASP A 147 -16.73 0.08 -11.18
N PHE A 148 -17.38 0.06 -10.02
CA PHE A 148 -17.18 -0.98 -9.01
C PHE A 148 -18.48 -1.28 -8.26
N ALA A 149 -18.48 -2.36 -7.47
CA ALA A 149 -19.59 -2.68 -6.58
C ALA A 149 -19.27 -2.23 -5.15
N GLN A 150 -20.13 -1.40 -4.57
CA GLN A 150 -20.06 -1.02 -3.16
C GLN A 150 -20.43 -2.20 -2.26
N ALA A 151 -20.08 -2.13 -0.97
CA ALA A 151 -20.38 -3.19 -0.02
C ALA A 151 -21.90 -3.49 0.13
N ASN A 152 -22.75 -2.48 -0.08
CA ASN A 152 -24.21 -2.61 -0.07
C ASN A 152 -24.79 -3.10 -1.42
N GLY A 153 -23.95 -3.53 -2.36
CA GLY A 153 -24.35 -4.01 -3.68
C GLY A 153 -24.70 -2.92 -4.70
N LYS A 154 -24.69 -1.63 -4.31
CA LYS A 154 -24.90 -0.52 -5.26
C LYS A 154 -23.69 -0.37 -6.18
N LYS A 155 -23.96 0.11 -7.40
CA LYS A 155 -22.90 0.48 -8.35
C LYS A 155 -22.22 1.77 -7.88
N GLY A 156 -20.90 1.74 -7.78
CA GLY A 156 -20.04 2.90 -7.57
C GLY A 156 -19.43 3.38 -8.88
N GLU A 157 -19.31 4.70 -9.03
CA GLU A 157 -18.73 5.35 -10.20
C GLU A 157 -17.29 5.80 -9.95
N PRO A 158 -16.41 5.78 -10.96
CA PRO A 158 -15.01 6.18 -10.81
C PRO A 158 -14.89 7.67 -10.49
N THR A 159 -14.04 7.99 -9.52
CA THR A 159 -13.74 9.37 -9.12
C THR A 159 -12.62 10.02 -9.93
N LYS A 160 -11.86 9.25 -10.73
CA LYS A 160 -10.62 9.72 -11.39
C LYS A 160 -9.51 10.13 -10.42
N ALA A 161 -9.62 9.73 -9.16
CA ALA A 161 -8.55 9.85 -8.18
C ALA A 161 -7.27 9.12 -8.63
N VAL A 162 -6.12 9.61 -8.16
CA VAL A 162 -4.81 9.07 -8.53
C VAL A 162 -3.90 8.97 -7.31
N TYR A 163 -3.19 7.85 -7.21
CA TYR A 163 -2.04 7.69 -6.33
C TYR A 163 -0.82 7.29 -7.16
N SER A 164 -0.01 8.29 -7.49
CA SER A 164 1.24 8.16 -8.24
C SER A 164 2.41 8.32 -7.28
N ASN A 165 3.18 7.24 -7.12
CA ASN A 165 4.34 7.21 -6.24
C ASN A 165 5.52 6.52 -6.92
N VAL A 166 6.72 6.79 -6.40
CA VAL A 166 7.95 6.18 -6.90
C VAL A 166 8.53 5.27 -5.82
N VAL A 167 8.91 4.08 -6.22
CA VAL A 167 9.58 3.09 -5.36
C VAL A 167 11.02 2.93 -5.82
N ASN A 168 11.93 2.88 -4.85
CA ASN A 168 13.32 2.50 -5.09
C ASN A 168 13.78 1.53 -3.99
N PRO A 169 13.43 0.24 -4.12
CA PRO A 169 13.79 -0.79 -3.15
C PRO A 169 15.31 -0.91 -2.93
N SER A 170 16.12 -0.72 -3.98
CA SER A 170 17.59 -0.78 -3.89
C SER A 170 18.16 0.30 -2.97
N ALA A 171 17.56 1.49 -2.96
CA ALA A 171 17.90 2.58 -2.07
C ALA A 171 17.12 2.55 -0.74
N SER A 172 16.30 1.52 -0.49
CA SER A 172 15.41 1.48 0.67
C SER A 172 14.50 2.72 0.77
N ALA A 173 14.07 3.26 -0.37
CA ALA A 173 13.41 4.55 -0.47
C ALA A 173 12.02 4.46 -1.12
N PHE A 174 11.08 5.23 -0.58
CA PHE A 174 9.76 5.45 -1.15
C PHE A 174 9.54 6.95 -1.34
N ILE A 175 8.95 7.37 -2.46
CA ILE A 175 8.66 8.78 -2.73
C ILE A 175 7.17 8.95 -2.99
N PHE A 176 6.52 9.73 -2.13
CA PHE A 176 5.19 10.25 -2.43
C PHE A 176 5.32 11.37 -3.46
N ASP A 177 4.79 11.12 -4.66
CA ASP A 177 4.92 12.04 -5.79
C ASP A 177 3.64 12.87 -5.98
N GLU A 178 2.62 12.34 -6.65
CA GLU A 178 1.35 13.02 -6.86
C GLU A 178 0.19 12.16 -6.37
N ASN A 179 -0.58 12.68 -5.43
CA ASN A 179 -1.63 11.92 -4.77
C ASN A 179 -2.89 12.76 -4.57
N MET A 180 -3.98 12.31 -5.17
CA MET A 180 -5.30 12.93 -5.09
C MET A 180 -6.33 11.87 -4.68
N SER A 181 -6.82 11.96 -3.45
CA SER A 181 -7.75 10.96 -2.89
C SER A 181 -9.15 11.03 -3.49
N PRO A 182 -9.91 9.90 -3.53
CA PRO A 182 -11.32 9.91 -3.92
C PRO A 182 -12.16 10.89 -3.10
N ARG A 183 -11.93 10.98 -1.78
CA ARG A 183 -12.65 11.92 -0.90
C ARG A 183 -12.45 13.39 -1.31
N HIS A 184 -11.22 13.75 -1.66
CA HIS A 184 -10.92 15.08 -2.15
C HIS A 184 -11.65 15.36 -3.46
N VAL A 185 -11.61 14.43 -4.43
CA VAL A 185 -12.29 14.61 -5.71
C VAL A 185 -13.80 14.77 -5.55
N VAL A 186 -14.42 13.91 -4.74
CA VAL A 186 -15.86 14.00 -4.48
C VAL A 186 -16.22 15.31 -3.78
N LYS A 187 -15.41 15.75 -2.80
CA LYS A 187 -15.65 16.99 -2.06
C LYS A 187 -15.51 18.24 -2.94
N GLU A 188 -14.47 18.31 -3.77
CA GLU A 188 -14.14 19.52 -4.53
C GLU A 188 -14.84 19.58 -5.89
N TYR A 189 -15.09 18.43 -6.54
CA TYR A 189 -15.61 18.37 -7.90
C TYR A 189 -16.97 17.64 -8.01
N GLY A 190 -17.42 16.95 -6.96
CA GLY A 190 -18.70 16.21 -6.99
C GLY A 190 -18.70 14.99 -7.92
N VAL A 191 -17.53 14.44 -8.25
CA VAL A 191 -17.37 13.37 -9.24
C VAL A 191 -17.18 12.01 -8.59
N GLY A 192 -18.02 11.04 -8.97
CA GLY A 192 -17.88 9.62 -8.65
C GLY A 192 -18.28 9.24 -7.22
N THR A 193 -17.95 8.01 -6.84
CA THR A 193 -18.26 7.44 -5.53
C THR A 193 -16.98 7.06 -4.79
N VAL A 194 -16.87 7.42 -3.51
CA VAL A 194 -15.71 7.03 -2.68
C VAL A 194 -15.74 5.50 -2.47
N PRO A 195 -14.72 4.75 -2.91
CA PRO A 195 -14.65 3.30 -2.66
C PRO A 195 -14.23 3.01 -1.21
N ASP A 196 -14.41 1.78 -0.73
CA ASP A 196 -13.95 1.43 0.62
C ASP A 196 -12.41 1.38 0.71
N LEU A 197 -11.74 1.02 -0.39
CA LEU A 197 -10.29 1.10 -0.55
C LEU A 197 -9.95 2.45 -1.19
N ASP A 198 -9.86 3.50 -0.36
CA ASP A 198 -9.64 4.88 -0.77
C ASP A 198 -8.43 5.55 -0.12
N THR A 199 -7.64 4.81 0.66
CA THR A 199 -6.63 5.41 1.54
C THR A 199 -5.23 5.28 0.96
N LEU A 200 -4.51 6.40 0.88
CA LEU A 200 -3.15 6.48 0.31
C LEU A 200 -2.16 5.48 0.93
N SER A 201 -2.23 5.22 2.23
CA SER A 201 -1.30 4.29 2.89
C SER A 201 -1.44 2.85 2.40
N ASP A 202 -2.65 2.42 2.04
CA ASP A 202 -2.87 1.07 1.48
C ASP A 202 -2.18 0.94 0.12
N PHE A 203 -2.38 1.94 -0.74
CA PHE A 203 -1.73 1.97 -2.05
C PHE A 203 -0.21 2.11 -1.96
N ALA A 204 0.30 2.92 -1.04
CA ALA A 204 1.74 3.02 -0.81
C ALA A 204 2.34 1.67 -0.36
N PHE A 205 1.63 0.94 0.50
CA PHE A 205 2.02 -0.40 0.90
C PHE A 205 2.02 -1.38 -0.28
N PHE A 206 0.95 -1.41 -1.09
CA PHE A 206 0.89 -2.27 -2.28
C PHE A 206 1.99 -1.98 -3.28
N GLN A 207 2.23 -0.70 -3.58
CA GLN A 207 3.28 -0.27 -4.51
C GLN A 207 4.67 -0.65 -3.98
N TRP A 208 4.91 -0.50 -2.68
CA TRP A 208 6.16 -0.92 -2.06
C TRP A 208 6.37 -2.43 -2.14
N LEU A 209 5.36 -3.22 -1.78
CA LEU A 209 5.43 -4.69 -1.88
C LEU A 209 5.74 -5.16 -3.30
N GLU A 210 5.03 -4.62 -4.29
CA GLU A 210 5.23 -4.99 -5.69
C GLU A 210 6.61 -4.54 -6.20
N GLY A 211 7.06 -3.35 -5.79
CA GLY A 211 8.40 -2.86 -6.09
C GLY A 211 9.50 -3.78 -5.56
N CYS A 212 9.39 -4.14 -4.28
CA CYS A 212 10.29 -5.08 -3.62
C CYS A 212 10.26 -6.46 -4.28
N GLN A 213 9.08 -6.97 -4.63
CA GLN A 213 8.94 -8.24 -5.35
C GLN A 213 9.63 -8.19 -6.72
N TYR A 214 9.43 -7.12 -7.48
CA TYR A 214 10.07 -6.93 -8.79
C TYR A 214 11.60 -6.93 -8.68
N LYS A 215 12.15 -6.25 -7.67
CA LYS A 215 13.59 -6.20 -7.39
C LYS A 215 14.11 -7.41 -6.60
N ARG A 216 13.24 -8.34 -6.18
CA ARG A 216 13.55 -9.49 -5.32
C ARG A 216 14.25 -9.09 -4.01
N LEU A 217 13.75 -8.02 -3.39
CA LEU A 217 14.26 -7.48 -2.12
C LEU A 217 13.22 -7.62 -1.00
N ASP A 218 13.68 -7.68 0.25
CA ASP A 218 12.81 -7.77 1.42
C ASP A 218 12.07 -6.43 1.66
N PRO A 219 10.73 -6.42 1.71
CA PRO A 219 9.94 -5.21 1.98
C PRO A 219 10.14 -4.62 3.39
N LYS A 220 10.79 -5.32 4.33
CA LYS A 220 11.09 -4.79 5.67
C LYS A 220 12.19 -3.73 5.68
N ASN A 221 12.91 -3.56 4.57
CA ASN A 221 14.08 -2.68 4.48
C ASN A 221 13.74 -1.25 4.02
N LEU A 222 12.58 -0.69 4.37
CA LEU A 222 12.29 0.71 4.09
C LEU A 222 13.04 1.61 5.10
N LYS A 223 13.87 2.55 4.60
CA LYS A 223 14.71 3.44 5.42
C LYS A 223 14.29 4.90 5.34
N VAL A 224 13.87 5.35 4.15
CA VAL A 224 13.56 6.76 3.90
C VAL A 224 12.29 6.91 3.09
N VAL A 225 11.51 7.92 3.46
CA VAL A 225 10.31 8.34 2.74
C VAL A 225 10.50 9.80 2.34
N PHE A 226 10.51 10.05 1.04
CA PHE A 226 10.46 11.40 0.50
C PHE A 226 9.01 11.80 0.24
N ARG A 227 8.70 13.07 0.47
CA ARG A 227 7.46 13.70 0.00
C ARG A 227 7.83 14.88 -0.88
N THR A 228 7.35 14.86 -2.11
CA THR A 228 7.40 16.02 -2.99
C THR A 228 5.98 16.60 -3.14
N HIS A 229 5.90 17.82 -3.66
CA HIS A 229 4.66 18.51 -3.99
C HIS A 229 3.57 18.47 -2.88
N ILE A 230 3.93 18.91 -1.66
CA ILE A 230 2.99 18.97 -0.53
C ILE A 230 2.00 20.13 -0.75
N THR A 231 0.81 19.81 -1.24
CA THR A 231 -0.25 20.80 -1.51
C THR A 231 -1.22 21.00 -0.34
N TYR A 232 -1.26 20.07 0.62
CA TYR A 232 -2.14 20.21 1.79
C TYR A 232 -1.63 21.31 2.72
N GLY A 233 -2.31 22.45 2.71
CA GLY A 233 -1.92 23.68 3.40
C GLY A 233 -1.49 23.51 4.86
N PRO A 234 -2.24 22.79 5.71
CA PRO A 234 -1.84 22.57 7.10
C PRO A 234 -0.50 21.83 7.25
N THR A 235 -0.23 20.81 6.43
CA THR A 235 1.09 20.14 6.45
C THR A 235 2.18 21.05 5.93
N PHE A 236 1.93 21.77 4.83
CA PHE A 236 2.92 22.68 4.27
C PHE A 236 3.30 23.79 5.26
N LYS A 237 2.32 24.35 5.98
CA LYS A 237 2.56 25.34 7.03
C LYS A 237 3.49 24.82 8.12
N ILE A 238 3.25 23.62 8.64
CA ILE A 238 4.12 23.00 9.66
C ILE A 238 5.56 22.87 9.16
N VAL A 239 5.75 22.44 7.91
CA VAL A 239 7.09 22.31 7.30
C VAL A 239 7.77 23.66 7.18
N VAL A 240 7.05 24.69 6.71
CA VAL A 240 7.59 26.05 6.58
C VAL A 240 7.97 26.63 7.94
N ASP A 241 7.12 26.45 8.95
CA ASP A 241 7.38 26.95 10.30
C ASP A 241 8.63 26.27 10.90
N ALA A 242 8.75 24.95 10.76
CA ALA A 242 9.94 24.21 11.21
C ALA A 242 11.24 24.63 10.47
N LEU A 243 11.16 24.88 9.16
CA LEU A 243 12.31 25.37 8.38
C LEU A 243 12.75 26.75 8.84
N LYS A 244 11.80 27.65 9.13
CA LYS A 244 12.11 28.99 9.65
C LYS A 244 12.77 28.93 11.01
N GLU A 245 12.25 28.08 11.91
CA GLU A 245 12.84 27.87 13.24
C GLU A 245 14.27 27.32 13.16
N ALA A 246 14.54 26.45 12.18
CA ALA A 246 15.89 25.95 11.89
C ALA A 246 16.78 26.94 11.11
N GLY A 247 16.32 28.18 10.85
CA GLY A 247 17.11 29.23 10.20
C GLY A 247 17.16 29.16 8.67
N TYR A 248 16.36 28.29 8.04
CA TYR A 248 16.27 28.23 6.58
C TYR A 248 15.48 29.42 6.02
N LYS A 249 16.06 30.10 5.03
CA LYS A 249 15.45 31.27 4.38
C LYS A 249 14.45 30.93 3.27
N ARG A 250 14.43 29.68 2.82
CA ARG A 250 13.56 29.18 1.75
C ARG A 250 13.23 27.71 1.95
N VAL A 251 12.10 27.27 1.41
CA VAL A 251 11.79 25.85 1.29
C VAL A 251 12.74 25.23 0.26
N PRO A 252 13.46 24.14 0.57
CA PRO A 252 14.27 23.44 -0.41
C PRO A 252 13.41 22.92 -1.56
N GLY A 253 13.73 23.32 -2.80
CA GLY A 253 13.02 22.96 -4.01
C GLY A 253 13.56 23.69 -5.23
#